data_AF-A0A3M2DIU9-F1
#
_entry.id   AF-A0A3M2DIU9-F1
#
_cell.length_a   1.000
_cell.length_b   1.000
_cell.length_c   1.000
_cell.angle_alpha   90.00
_cell.angle_beta   90.00
_cell.angle_gamma   90.00
#
_symmetry.space_group_name_H-M   'P 1'
#
loop_
_entity.id
_entity.type
_entity.pdbx_description
1 polymer ?
#
loop_
_entity_poly.entity_id
_entity_poly.type
_entity_poly.pdbx_seq_one_letter_code
_entity_poly.pdbx_strand_id
1 'polypeptide(L)'
;MVDRGKPARHPRSDRADLVREPEPPVVARLVVEIRSDGTRTVARGALEDAESGRSVAIEARGDSPLSLALALARSLVRVPRVARAAARGRLLGRR
;
A
#
# COMPACT_ATOMS: atom_id res chain seq x y z
N MET A 1 43.19 -19.22 7.57
CA MET A 1 42.42 -18.02 7.17
C MET A 1 41.34 -18.50 6.20
N VAL A 2 40.13 -18.76 6.69
CA VAL A 2 39.05 -19.39 5.90
C VAL A 2 38.37 -18.32 5.06
N ASP A 3 38.55 -18.38 3.74
CA ASP A 3 37.81 -17.57 2.77
C ASP A 3 36.33 -18.00 2.81
N ARG A 4 35.52 -17.19 3.49
CA ARG A 4 34.07 -17.38 3.53
C ARG A 4 33.50 -16.90 2.20
N GLY A 5 33.44 -17.83 1.24
CA GLY A 5 32.79 -17.65 -0.05
C GLY A 5 31.45 -16.93 0.11
N LYS A 6 31.41 -15.68 -0.35
CA LYS A 6 30.23 -14.84 -0.42
C LYS A 6 29.17 -15.58 -1.25
N PRO A 7 27.95 -15.85 -0.74
CA PRO A 7 26.95 -16.53 -1.55
C PRO A 7 26.66 -15.69 -2.79
N ALA A 8 26.76 -16.33 -3.95
CA ALA A 8 26.47 -15.71 -5.24
C ALA A 8 25.06 -15.12 -5.18
N ARG A 9 24.95 -13.81 -5.41
CA ARG A 9 23.65 -13.14 -5.55
C ARG A 9 22.91 -13.85 -6.68
N HIS A 10 21.74 -14.41 -6.38
CA HIS A 10 20.85 -14.89 -7.43
C HIS A 10 20.61 -13.73 -8.42
N PRO A 11 20.86 -13.94 -9.72
CA PRO A 11 20.43 -12.97 -10.71
C PRO A 11 18.93 -12.77 -10.55
N ARG A 12 18.49 -11.50 -10.51
CA ARG A 12 17.07 -11.12 -10.47
C ARG A 12 16.42 -11.40 -11.84
N SER A 13 16.39 -12.65 -12.29
CA SER A 13 16.13 -13.01 -13.68
C SER A 13 14.67 -13.29 -14.05
N ASP A 14 13.69 -13.00 -13.20
CA ASP A 14 12.32 -13.48 -13.49
C ASP A 14 11.28 -12.36 -13.70
N ARG A 15 11.71 -11.09 -13.77
CA ARG A 15 10.79 -9.96 -14.05
C ARG A 15 10.64 -9.59 -15.52
N ALA A 16 11.44 -10.19 -16.42
CA ALA A 16 11.59 -9.65 -17.77
C ALA A 16 10.43 -9.99 -18.71
N ASP A 17 9.69 -11.09 -18.51
CA ASP A 17 8.82 -11.62 -19.58
C ASP A 17 7.36 -11.88 -19.15
N LEU A 18 6.83 -11.08 -18.23
CA LEU A 18 5.38 -10.98 -18.12
C LEU A 18 4.90 -10.08 -19.26
N VAL A 19 4.32 -10.69 -20.30
CA VAL A 19 3.57 -9.96 -21.33
C VAL A 19 2.59 -9.05 -20.61
N ARG A 20 2.82 -7.73 -20.68
CA ARG A 20 1.95 -6.74 -20.07
C ARG A 20 0.67 -6.69 -20.90
N GLU A 21 -0.33 -7.44 -20.48
CA GLU A 21 -1.69 -7.12 -20.89
C GLU A 21 -1.98 -5.65 -20.53
N PRO A 22 -2.78 -4.95 -21.34
CA PRO A 22 -3.17 -3.58 -21.01
C PRO A 22 -3.92 -3.57 -19.68
N GLU A 23 -3.22 -3.21 -18.60
CA GLU A 23 -3.78 -3.08 -17.26
C GLU A 23 -4.69 -1.84 -17.18
N PRO A 24 -5.78 -1.89 -16.38
CA PRO A 24 -6.54 -0.70 -16.03
C PRO A 24 -5.65 0.39 -15.39
N PRO A 25 -6.02 1.68 -15.50
CA PRO A 25 -5.25 2.75 -14.90
C PRO A 25 -5.18 2.62 -13.38
N VAL A 26 -4.05 3.03 -12.80
CA VAL A 26 -3.90 3.13 -11.35
C VAL A 26 -4.78 4.26 -10.84
N VAL A 27 -5.78 3.92 -10.02
CA VAL A 27 -6.68 4.90 -9.37
C VAL A 27 -6.30 5.21 -7.92
N ALA A 28 -5.52 4.33 -7.29
CA ALA A 28 -4.99 4.53 -5.95
C ALA A 28 -3.72 3.72 -5.71
N ARG A 29 -2.88 4.15 -4.78
CA ARG A 29 -1.65 3.45 -4.38
C ARG A 29 -1.51 3.41 -2.86
N LEU A 30 -1.42 2.20 -2.30
CA LEU A 30 -1.08 1.98 -0.89
C LEU A 30 0.37 1.52 -0.79
N VAL A 31 1.19 2.24 -0.01
CA VAL A 31 2.53 1.80 0.36
C VAL A 31 2.62 1.79 1.88
N VAL A 32 3.01 0.67 2.46
CA VAL A 32 3.21 0.52 3.91
C VAL A 32 4.49 -0.24 4.20
N GLU A 33 5.22 0.20 5.20
CA GLU A 33 6.27 -0.55 5.87
C GLU A 33 5.64 -1.39 6.98
N ILE A 34 6.00 -2.67 7.07
CA ILE A 34 5.57 -3.57 8.15
C ILE A 34 6.78 -3.93 9.00
N ARG A 35 6.69 -3.67 10.30
CA ARG A 35 7.70 -4.04 11.31
C ARG A 35 7.09 -5.03 12.30
N SER A 36 7.77 -6.15 12.52
CA SER A 36 7.33 -7.18 13.46
C SER A 36 8.50 -7.65 14.32
N ASP A 37 8.25 -7.87 15.61
CA ASP A 37 9.18 -8.52 16.55
C ASP A 37 8.73 -9.94 16.95
N GLY A 38 7.70 -10.48 16.28
CA GLY A 38 7.10 -11.78 16.58
C GLY A 38 5.96 -11.74 17.61
N THR A 39 5.82 -10.66 18.38
CA THR A 39 4.72 -10.46 19.34
C THR A 39 3.85 -9.26 19.00
N ARG A 40 4.43 -8.28 18.32
CA ARG A 40 3.77 -7.05 17.89
C ARG A 40 4.12 -6.77 16.45
N THR A 41 3.11 -6.40 15.69
CA THR A 41 3.27 -5.97 14.31
C THR A 41 2.63 -4.61 14.08
N VAL A 42 3.34 -3.74 13.39
CA VAL A 42 2.89 -2.39 13.06
C VAL A 42 3.13 -2.16 11.57
N ALA A 43 2.10 -1.66 10.87
CA ALA A 43 2.20 -1.19 9.50
C ALA A 43 2.03 0.34 9.46
N ARG A 44 2.92 1.03 8.75
CA ARG A 44 2.89 2.49 8.59
C ARG A 44 3.16 2.90 7.16
N GLY A 45 2.41 3.86 6.66
CA GLY A 45 2.64 4.41 5.33
C GLY A 45 1.51 5.32 4.88
N ALA A 46 1.15 5.25 3.61
CA ALA A 46 0.14 6.14 3.04
C ALA A 46 -0.66 5.49 1.90
N LEU A 47 -1.90 5.95 1.77
CA LEU A 47 -2.77 5.70 0.63
C LEU A 47 -2.90 6.99 -0.18
N GLU A 48 -2.46 6.92 -1.43
CA GLU A 48 -2.53 7.99 -2.42
C GLU A 48 -3.72 7.76 -3.36
N ASP A 49 -4.51 8.80 -3.59
CA ASP A 49 -5.51 8.88 -4.66
C ASP A 49 -4.83 9.43 -5.92
N ALA A 50 -4.75 8.61 -6.97
CA ALA A 50 -4.02 8.94 -8.17
C ALA A 50 -4.71 10.03 -9.02
N GLU A 51 -6.03 10.21 -8.87
CA GLU A 51 -6.78 11.21 -9.62
C GLU A 51 -6.57 12.61 -9.02
N SER A 52 -6.56 12.72 -7.69
CA SER A 52 -6.44 14.02 -7.00
C SER A 52 -5.06 14.33 -6.45
N GLY A 53 -4.12 13.37 -6.46
CA GLY A 53 -2.79 13.48 -5.86
C GLY A 53 -2.80 13.58 -4.32
N ARG A 54 -3.96 13.35 -3.68
CA ARG A 54 -4.10 13.43 -2.22
C ARG A 54 -3.58 12.17 -1.56
N SER A 55 -2.92 12.33 -0.43
CA SER A 55 -2.39 11.23 0.36
C SER A 55 -2.94 11.23 1.77
N VAL A 56 -3.28 10.06 2.29
CA VAL A 56 -3.77 9.86 3.66
C VAL A 56 -2.83 8.90 4.38
N ALA A 57 -2.36 9.29 5.55
CA ALA A 57 -1.52 8.44 6.38
C ALA A 57 -2.29 7.19 6.85
N ILE A 58 -1.60 6.05 6.83
CA ILE A 58 -2.12 4.76 7.26
C ILE A 58 -1.24 4.27 8.41
N GLU A 59 -1.86 3.97 9.55
CA GLU A 59 -1.25 3.20 10.63
C GLU A 59 -2.20 2.06 11.01
N ALA A 60 -1.66 0.85 11.06
CA ALA A 60 -2.36 -0.33 11.53
C ALA A 60 -1.47 -1.10 12.51
N ARG A 61 -2.09 -1.71 13.52
CA ARG A 61 -1.42 -2.51 14.54
C ARG A 61 -2.12 -3.84 14.67
N GLY A 62 -1.36 -4.90 14.89
CA GLY A 62 -1.86 -6.25 15.12
C GLY A 62 -0.86 -7.07 15.92
N ASP A 63 -1.39 -8.01 16.68
CA ASP A 63 -0.65 -9.08 17.38
C ASP A 63 -0.37 -10.29 16.48
N SER A 64 -0.94 -10.32 15.26
CA SER A 64 -0.76 -11.38 14.28
C SER A 64 -0.85 -10.84 12.84
N PRO A 65 -0.35 -11.57 11.83
CA PRO A 65 -0.47 -11.17 10.43
C PRO A 65 -1.93 -10.98 9.99
N LEU A 66 -2.84 -11.84 10.47
CA LEU A 66 -4.26 -11.76 10.14
C LEU A 66 -4.92 -10.52 10.77
N SER A 67 -4.64 -10.21 12.03
CA SER A 67 -5.20 -9.01 12.68
C SER A 67 -4.69 -7.72 12.04
N LEU A 68 -3.43 -7.69 11.59
CA LEU A 68 -2.89 -6.59 10.81
C LEU A 68 -3.61 -6.42 9.46
N ALA A 69 -3.82 -7.51 8.71
CA ALA A 69 -4.51 -7.47 7.43
C ALA A 69 -5.94 -6.92 7.56
N LEU A 70 -6.68 -7.38 8.59
CA LEU A 70 -8.01 -6.87 8.90
C LEU A 70 -7.99 -5.39 9.27
N ALA A 71 -6.99 -4.94 10.03
CA ALA A 71 -6.82 -3.53 10.38
C ALA A 71 -6.54 -2.66 9.15
N LEU A 72 -5.69 -3.11 8.23
CA LEU A 72 -5.43 -2.43 6.95
C LEU A 72 -6.68 -2.37 6.06
N ALA A 73 -7.41 -3.48 5.93
CA ALA A 73 -8.66 -3.52 5.17
C ALA A 73 -9.70 -2.52 5.70
N ARG A 74 -9.82 -2.38 7.03
CA ARG A 74 -10.69 -1.37 7.65
C ARG A 74 -10.29 0.06 7.28
N SER A 75 -9.00 0.35 7.19
CA SER A 75 -8.51 1.67 6.76
C SER A 75 -8.90 1.98 5.31
N LEU A 76 -8.86 0.97 4.42
CA LEU A 76 -9.27 1.12 3.02
C LEU A 76 -10.77 1.41 2.87
N VAL A 77 -11.63 0.84 3.72
CA VAL A 77 -13.09 1.05 3.67
C VAL A 77 -13.52 2.43 4.20
N ARG A 78 -12.67 3.09 5.01
CA ARG A 78 -12.98 4.43 5.57
C ARG A 78 -12.62 5.59 4.63
N VAL A 79 -11.67 5.39 3.74
CA VAL A 79 -11.20 6.38 2.75
C VAL A 79 -12.21 6.72 1.62
N PRO A 80 -13.07 5.82 1.10
CA PRO A 80 -13.84 6.08 -0.13
C PRO A 80 -14.94 7.13 0.04
N ARG A 81 -15.31 7.49 1.28
CA ARG A 81 -16.38 8.47 1.54
C ARG A 81 -15.86 9.90 1.63
N VAL A 82 -14.65 10.11 2.12
CA VAL A 82 -14.07 11.45 2.29
C VAL A 82 -13.64 12.05 0.95
N ALA A 83 -13.05 11.24 0.06
CA ALA A 83 -12.68 11.68 -1.29
C ALA A 83 -13.92 12.00 -2.16
N ARG A 84 -14.97 11.17 -2.12
CA ARG A 84 -16.22 11.39 -2.87
C ARG A 84 -17.06 12.57 -2.36
N ALA A 85 -17.11 12.80 -1.05
CA ALA A 85 -17.86 13.92 -0.47
C ALA A 85 -17.24 15.29 -0.86
N ALA A 86 -15.90 15.38 -0.88
CA ALA A 86 -15.20 16.59 -1.29
C ALA A 86 -15.37 16.91 -2.79
N ALA A 87 -15.48 15.89 -3.65
CA ALA A 87 -15.75 16.06 -5.08
C ALA A 87 -17.20 16.53 -5.35
N ARG A 88 -18.20 15.98 -4.62
CA ARG A 88 -19.61 16.39 -4.75
C ARG A 88 -19.88 17.81 -4.27
N GLY A 89 -19.24 18.25 -3.20
CA GLY A 89 -19.40 19.62 -2.69
C GLY A 89 -18.94 20.70 -3.68
N ARG A 90 -17.93 20.42 -4.51
CA ARG A 90 -17.46 21.34 -5.55
C ARG A 90 -18.33 21.36 -6.81
N LEU A 91 -19.06 20.27 -7.09
CA LEU A 91 -19.96 20.21 -8.25
C LEU A 91 -21.31 20.92 -7.99
N LEU A 92 -21.77 20.94 -6.73
CA LEU A 92 -23.04 21.55 -6.33
C LEU A 92 -22.94 23.05 -6.00
N GLY A 93 -21.73 23.59 -5.84
CA GLY A 93 -21.48 25.02 -5.58
C GLY A 93 -21.35 25.91 -6.83
N ARG A 94 -21.69 25.41 -8.03
CA ARG A 94 -21.65 26.16 -9.31
C ARG A 94 -23.05 26.42 -9.90
N ARG A 95 -24.04 26.68 -9.04
CA ARG A 95 -25.33 27.22 -9.47
C ARG A 95 -25.53 28.61 -8.88
#